data_AF-A0AAU8FKQ0-F1
#
_entry.id   AF-A0AAU8FKQ0-F1
#
_cell.length_a   1.000
_cell.length_b   1.000
_cell.length_c   1.000
_cell.angle_alpha   90.00
_cell.angle_beta   90.00
_cell.angle_gamma   90.00
#
_symmetry.space_group_name_H-M   'P 1'
#
loop_
_entity.id
_entity.type
_entity.pdbx_description
1 polymer ?
#
loop_
_entity_poly.entity_id
_entity_poly.type
_entity_poly.pdbx_seq_one_letter_code
_entity_poly.pdbx_strand_id
1 'polypeptide(L)'
;MPQPNVYPTFIAKYTWNNVDYLLSWYQYDTDNPIRYFLRMEPYAKFSYTIHAEEQSDLPRPVTGFLEREKLNLSTAQISVNERNEKQYFVNAATASGTNYQFTFDNAGKLINTVYQAEAFYYNVEEYPEQIRTFIKNAPAFSAMKLIQGYKFSNVLGTGYVMNMQATNENCWLNFDQDGKFVNMTYQTAIYR
;
A
#
# COMPACT_ATOMS: atom_id res chain seq x y z
N MET A 1 7.39 0.78 -19.25
CA MET A 1 8.26 0.03 -18.33
C MET A 1 8.11 -1.44 -18.65
N PRO A 2 9.21 -2.22 -18.67
CA PRO A 2 9.13 -3.67 -18.75
C PRO A 2 8.30 -4.19 -17.57
N GLN A 3 7.42 -5.14 -17.83
CA GLN A 3 6.58 -5.73 -16.80
C GLN A 3 7.40 -6.81 -16.08
N PRO A 4 7.28 -6.94 -14.75
CA PRO A 4 7.86 -8.08 -14.06
C PRO A 4 7.19 -9.36 -14.56
N ASN A 5 7.90 -10.49 -14.45
CA ASN A 5 7.31 -11.79 -14.72
C ASN A 5 6.04 -11.98 -13.91
N VAL A 6 5.07 -12.65 -14.51
CA VAL A 6 3.79 -12.96 -13.84
C VAL A 6 4.04 -13.91 -12.67
N TYR A 7 5.08 -14.74 -12.75
CA TYR A 7 5.44 -15.72 -11.75
C TYR A 7 6.72 -15.33 -11.01
N PRO A 8 6.78 -15.53 -9.68
CA PRO A 8 8.00 -15.29 -8.93
C PRO A 8 9.07 -16.32 -9.33
N THR A 9 10.31 -15.84 -9.47
CA THR A 9 11.51 -16.66 -9.71
C THR A 9 11.91 -17.41 -8.44
N PHE A 10 11.76 -16.76 -7.28
CA PHE A 10 12.03 -17.35 -5.98
C PHE A 10 10.89 -17.03 -5.02
N ILE A 11 10.64 -17.93 -4.08
CA ILE A 11 9.72 -17.72 -2.96
C ILE A 11 10.34 -18.23 -1.66
N ALA A 12 10.11 -17.51 -0.58
CA ALA A 12 10.52 -17.90 0.76
C ALA A 12 9.42 -17.55 1.75
N LYS A 13 9.04 -18.52 2.59
CA LYS A 13 8.20 -18.27 3.75
C LYS A 13 9.10 -17.82 4.90
N TYR A 14 8.72 -16.76 5.61
CA TYR A 14 9.42 -16.33 6.80
C TYR A 14 8.42 -15.76 7.83
N THR A 15 8.75 -15.90 9.11
CA THR A 15 7.92 -15.38 10.22
C THR A 15 8.59 -14.15 10.81
N TRP A 16 7.83 -13.06 10.96
CA TRP A 16 8.29 -11.83 11.61
C TRP A 16 7.20 -11.28 12.53
N ASN A 17 7.56 -10.98 13.78
CA ASN A 17 6.62 -10.52 14.81
C ASN A 17 5.36 -11.42 14.94
N ASN A 18 5.54 -12.74 14.93
CA ASN A 18 4.48 -13.76 14.97
C ASN A 18 3.50 -13.77 13.78
N VAL A 19 3.81 -13.05 12.69
CA VAL A 19 3.06 -13.06 11.43
C VAL A 19 3.88 -13.77 10.37
N ASP A 20 3.25 -14.68 9.64
CA ASP A 20 3.88 -15.38 8.52
C ASP A 20 3.75 -14.56 7.24
N TYR A 21 4.83 -14.50 6.48
CA TYR A 21 4.93 -13.74 5.25
C TYR A 21 5.49 -14.60 4.11
N LEU A 22 5.08 -14.27 2.89
CA LEU A 22 5.67 -14.75 1.65
C LEU A 22 6.54 -13.64 1.07
N LEU A 23 7.84 -13.91 0.98
CA LEU A 23 8.78 -13.10 0.22
C LEU A 23 8.89 -13.71 -1.19
N SER A 24 8.59 -12.89 -2.20
CA SER A 24 8.55 -13.28 -3.61
C SER A 24 9.49 -12.39 -4.40
N TRP A 25 10.34 -12.99 -5.23
CA TRP A 25 11.24 -12.28 -6.13
C TRP A 25 10.72 -12.42 -7.55
N TYR A 26 10.42 -11.29 -8.20
CA TYR A 26 9.97 -11.26 -9.59
C TYR A 26 11.08 -10.70 -10.45
N GLN A 27 11.55 -11.49 -11.41
CA GLN A 27 12.50 -11.04 -12.41
C GLN A 27 11.78 -10.20 -13.48
N TYR A 28 12.42 -9.14 -13.99
CA TYR A 28 11.99 -8.47 -15.21
C TYR A 28 12.66 -9.14 -16.41
N ASP A 29 11.89 -9.86 -17.23
CA ASP A 29 12.41 -10.71 -18.32
C ASP A 29 13.07 -9.95 -19.49
N THR A 30 13.06 -8.62 -19.49
CA THR A 30 13.54 -7.83 -20.64
C THR A 30 14.59 -6.78 -20.31
N ASP A 31 15.11 -6.73 -19.09
CA ASP A 31 16.14 -5.74 -18.70
C ASP A 31 17.55 -6.35 -18.68
N ASN A 32 18.51 -5.62 -19.24
CA ASN A 32 19.95 -5.81 -19.04
C ASN A 32 20.53 -4.55 -18.35
N PRO A 33 20.94 -4.61 -17.08
CA PRO A 33 21.05 -5.82 -16.24
C PRO A 33 19.69 -6.37 -15.81
N ILE A 34 19.68 -7.66 -15.46
CA ILE A 34 18.51 -8.33 -14.88
C ILE A 34 18.11 -7.61 -13.60
N ARG A 35 16.84 -7.19 -13.52
CA ARG A 35 16.27 -6.53 -12.34
C ARG A 35 15.32 -7.48 -11.61
N TYR A 36 15.28 -7.35 -10.29
CA TYR A 36 14.33 -8.07 -9.44
C TYR A 36 13.46 -7.07 -8.68
N PHE A 37 12.16 -7.33 -8.65
CA PHE A 37 11.22 -6.74 -7.72
C PHE A 37 11.00 -7.71 -6.55
N LEU A 38 11.24 -7.26 -5.33
CA LEU A 38 10.93 -8.01 -4.12
C LEU A 38 9.56 -7.58 -3.61
N ARG A 39 8.67 -8.56 -3.43
CA ARG A 39 7.36 -8.38 -2.81
C ARG A 39 7.31 -9.16 -1.51
N MET A 40 6.84 -8.51 -0.47
CA MET A 40 6.70 -9.09 0.86
C MET A 40 5.26 -8.90 1.28
N GLU A 41 4.52 -10.00 1.45
CA GLU A 41 3.09 -9.96 1.78
C GLU A 41 2.73 -11.01 2.82
N PRO A 42 1.67 -10.79 3.62
CA PRO A 42 1.20 -11.82 4.55
C PRO A 42 0.94 -13.13 3.83
N TYR A 43 1.39 -14.24 4.42
CA TYR A 43 1.19 -15.56 3.83
C TYR A 43 -0.29 -15.96 3.93
N ALA A 44 -0.88 -16.28 2.79
CA ALA A 44 -2.19 -16.89 2.69
C ALA A 44 -2.06 -18.34 2.20
N LYS A 45 -2.71 -19.26 2.90
CA LYS A 45 -2.88 -20.65 2.45
C LYS A 45 -3.80 -20.71 1.23
N PHE A 46 -4.87 -19.93 1.25
CA PHE A 46 -5.76 -19.71 0.12
C PHE A 46 -6.47 -18.35 0.26
N SER A 47 -6.97 -17.85 -0.86
CA SER A 47 -7.79 -16.64 -0.90
C SER A 47 -8.98 -16.86 -1.84
N TYR A 48 -10.07 -16.17 -1.56
CA TYR A 48 -11.26 -16.14 -2.41
C TYR A 48 -11.86 -14.74 -2.42
N THR A 49 -12.65 -14.44 -3.44
CA THR A 49 -13.30 -13.14 -3.59
C THR A 49 -14.79 -13.31 -3.42
N ILE A 50 -15.41 -12.38 -2.70
CA ILE A 50 -16.85 -12.22 -2.62
C ILE A 50 -17.28 -10.90 -3.26
N HIS A 51 -18.53 -10.85 -3.70
CA HIS A 51 -19.13 -9.72 -4.39
C HIS A 51 -20.18 -9.01 -3.51
N ALA A 52 -20.81 -7.96 -4.05
CA ALA A 52 -21.73 -7.10 -3.30
C ALA A 52 -22.93 -7.87 -2.74
N GLU A 53 -23.45 -8.83 -3.51
CA GLU A 53 -24.54 -9.74 -3.15
C GLU A 53 -24.20 -10.67 -1.96
N GLU A 54 -22.91 -10.87 -1.69
CA GLU A 54 -22.38 -11.71 -0.62
C GLU A 54 -21.91 -10.88 0.58
N GLN A 55 -22.31 -9.61 0.69
CA GLN A 55 -21.90 -8.72 1.80
C GLN A 55 -22.21 -9.31 3.18
N SER A 56 -23.25 -10.15 3.31
CA SER A 56 -23.59 -10.86 4.55
C SER A 56 -22.50 -11.81 5.05
N ASP A 57 -21.57 -12.21 4.20
CA ASP A 57 -20.47 -13.12 4.54
C ASP A 57 -19.30 -12.39 5.21
N LEU A 58 -19.30 -11.06 5.18
CA LEU A 58 -18.35 -10.24 5.92
C LEU A 58 -18.71 -10.22 7.43
N PRO A 59 -17.69 -10.15 8.31
CA PRO A 59 -17.94 -9.97 9.74
C PRO A 59 -18.77 -8.73 10.03
N ARG A 60 -19.63 -8.82 11.05
CA ARG A 60 -20.48 -7.70 11.49
C ARG A 60 -19.72 -6.38 11.73
N PRO A 61 -18.50 -6.36 12.29
CA PRO A 61 -17.72 -5.11 12.40
C PRO A 61 -17.40 -4.47 11.04
N VAL A 62 -17.15 -5.27 10.01
CA VAL A 62 -16.85 -4.81 8.65
C VAL A 62 -18.11 -4.26 7.99
N THR A 63 -19.23 -4.99 8.04
CA THR A 63 -20.49 -4.51 7.46
C THR A 63 -20.99 -3.26 8.17
N GLY A 64 -20.91 -3.21 9.50
CA GLY A 64 -21.26 -2.02 10.27
C GLY A 64 -20.35 -0.82 10.01
N PHE A 65 -19.08 -1.05 9.65
CA PHE A 65 -18.20 0.02 9.16
C PHE A 65 -18.72 0.57 7.83
N LEU A 66 -19.00 -0.30 6.85
CA LEU A 66 -19.47 0.13 5.52
C LEU A 66 -20.79 0.91 5.61
N GLU A 67 -21.74 0.44 6.43
CA GLU A 67 -23.02 1.11 6.66
C GLU A 67 -22.85 2.51 7.27
N ARG A 68 -22.03 2.62 8.31
CA ARG A 68 -21.77 3.91 8.99
C ARG A 68 -21.10 4.92 8.06
N GLU A 69 -20.16 4.47 7.24
CA GLU A 69 -19.47 5.31 6.25
C GLU A 69 -20.29 5.52 4.96
N LYS A 70 -21.49 4.96 4.86
CA LYS A 70 -22.37 5.02 3.68
C LYS A 70 -21.69 4.52 2.40
N LEU A 71 -20.97 3.40 2.54
CA LEU A 71 -20.24 2.75 1.46
C LEU A 71 -20.97 1.50 1.00
N ASN A 72 -21.00 1.30 -0.32
CA ASN A 72 -21.51 0.10 -0.96
C ASN A 72 -20.34 -0.84 -1.24
N LEU A 73 -20.44 -2.10 -0.80
CA LEU A 73 -19.45 -3.12 -1.15
C LEU A 73 -19.38 -3.28 -2.67
N SER A 74 -18.18 -3.30 -3.23
CA SER A 74 -17.94 -3.67 -4.62
C SER A 74 -17.43 -5.11 -4.69
N THR A 75 -16.33 -5.38 -4.01
CA THR A 75 -15.74 -6.72 -3.85
C THR A 75 -15.01 -6.82 -2.52
N ALA A 76 -14.83 -8.01 -1.99
CA ALA A 76 -13.87 -8.25 -0.93
C ALA A 76 -13.05 -9.51 -1.21
N GLN A 77 -11.73 -9.39 -1.17
CA GLN A 77 -10.85 -10.56 -1.17
C GLN A 77 -10.62 -10.98 0.28
N ILE A 78 -10.89 -12.25 0.57
CA ILE A 78 -10.70 -12.88 1.87
C ILE A 78 -9.52 -13.81 1.77
N SER A 79 -8.49 -13.55 2.55
CA SER A 79 -7.27 -14.37 2.62
C SER A 79 -7.24 -15.14 3.93
N VAL A 80 -6.94 -16.43 3.87
CA VAL A 80 -6.91 -17.33 5.04
C VAL A 80 -5.50 -17.85 5.24
N ASN A 81 -4.94 -17.67 6.45
CA ASN A 81 -3.60 -18.16 6.78
C ASN A 81 -3.61 -19.63 7.29
N GLU A 82 -2.44 -20.17 7.67
CA GLU A 82 -2.32 -21.55 8.19
C GLU A 82 -3.04 -21.76 9.53
N ARG A 83 -3.28 -20.69 10.30
CA ARG A 83 -4.03 -20.71 11.56
C ARG A 83 -5.55 -20.58 11.35
N ASN A 84 -6.01 -20.55 10.10
CA ASN A 84 -7.38 -20.25 9.69
C ASN A 84 -7.88 -18.86 10.12
N GLU A 85 -6.96 -17.92 10.36
CA GLU A 85 -7.31 -16.53 10.58
C GLU A 85 -7.53 -15.85 9.23
N LYS A 86 -8.54 -14.99 9.17
CA LYS A 86 -8.96 -14.29 7.97
C LYS A 86 -8.40 -12.87 7.93
N GLN A 87 -8.08 -12.38 6.74
CA GLN A 87 -7.84 -10.97 6.47
C GLN A 87 -8.76 -10.55 5.33
N TYR A 88 -9.39 -9.38 5.48
CA TYR A 88 -10.43 -8.91 4.57
C TYR A 88 -9.95 -7.67 3.82
N PHE A 89 -9.73 -7.80 2.52
CA PHE A 89 -9.38 -6.70 1.63
C PHE A 89 -10.64 -6.26 0.89
N VAL A 90 -11.28 -5.21 1.41
CA VAL A 90 -12.61 -4.75 0.99
C VAL A 90 -12.47 -3.56 0.06
N ASN A 91 -13.01 -3.66 -1.15
CA ASN A 91 -13.22 -2.52 -2.05
C ASN A 91 -14.67 -2.06 -1.92
N ALA A 92 -14.89 -0.78 -1.63
CA ALA A 92 -16.23 -0.22 -1.50
C ALA A 92 -16.31 1.18 -2.11
N ALA A 93 -17.50 1.61 -2.48
CA ALA A 93 -17.73 2.87 -3.17
C ALA A 93 -18.83 3.71 -2.51
N THR A 94 -18.71 5.04 -2.58
CA THR A 94 -19.84 5.93 -2.26
C THR A 94 -20.92 5.85 -3.33
N ALA A 95 -22.11 6.37 -3.04
CA ALA A 95 -23.18 6.54 -4.03
C ALA A 95 -22.77 7.39 -5.25
N SER A 96 -21.76 8.26 -5.12
CA SER A 96 -21.19 9.05 -6.20
C SER A 96 -20.13 8.32 -7.05
N GLY A 97 -19.85 7.04 -6.74
CA GLY A 97 -18.89 6.22 -7.47
C GLY A 97 -17.42 6.38 -7.05
N THR A 98 -17.16 7.02 -5.91
CA THR A 98 -15.79 7.13 -5.38
C THR A 98 -15.39 5.82 -4.72
N ASN A 99 -14.34 5.17 -5.22
CA ASN A 99 -13.85 3.87 -4.71
C ASN A 99 -12.82 4.04 -3.59
N TYR A 100 -12.87 3.12 -2.64
CA TYR A 100 -12.00 3.01 -1.47
C TYR A 100 -11.57 1.56 -1.29
N GLN A 101 -10.39 1.34 -0.71
CA GLN A 101 -9.95 0.00 -0.30
C GLN A 101 -9.66 0.00 1.20
N PHE A 102 -10.06 -1.07 1.87
CA PHE A 102 -9.91 -1.24 3.30
C PHE A 102 -9.29 -2.61 3.55
N THR A 103 -8.46 -2.71 4.59
CA THR A 103 -7.98 -3.99 5.10
C THR A 103 -8.44 -4.13 6.54
N PHE A 104 -9.11 -5.23 6.84
CA PHE A 104 -9.51 -5.60 8.19
C PHE A 104 -8.79 -6.88 8.62
N ASP A 105 -8.48 -6.97 9.91
CA ASP A 105 -7.95 -8.19 10.53
C ASP A 105 -9.03 -9.26 10.75
N ASN A 106 -8.62 -10.37 11.38
CA ASN A 106 -9.50 -11.50 11.66
C ASN A 106 -10.68 -11.15 12.59
N ALA A 107 -10.56 -10.12 13.41
CA ALA A 107 -11.64 -9.63 14.27
C ALA A 107 -12.58 -8.65 13.54
N GLY A 108 -12.30 -8.33 12.27
CA GLY A 108 -12.99 -7.30 11.52
C GLY A 108 -12.60 -5.89 11.97
N LYS A 109 -11.48 -5.72 12.68
CA LYS A 109 -10.94 -4.41 13.02
C LYS A 109 -10.16 -3.87 11.83
N LEU A 110 -10.42 -2.61 11.50
CA LEU A 110 -9.73 -1.93 10.41
C LEU A 110 -8.25 -1.75 10.76
N ILE A 111 -7.36 -2.21 9.88
CA ILE A 111 -5.91 -2.14 10.03
C ILE A 111 -5.23 -1.37 8.91
N ASN A 112 -5.91 -1.13 7.79
CA ASN A 112 -5.41 -0.29 6.71
C ASN A 112 -6.55 0.30 5.87
N THR A 113 -6.34 1.49 5.30
CA THR A 113 -7.22 2.07 4.27
C THR A 113 -6.37 2.65 3.16
N VAL A 114 -6.69 2.31 1.93
CA VAL A 114 -6.18 2.98 0.74
C VAL A 114 -7.30 3.96 0.28
N TYR A 115 -6.96 5.25 0.15
CA TYR A 115 -7.73 6.43 -0.35
C TYR A 115 -8.46 7.33 0.68
N GLN A 116 -8.52 8.67 0.60
CA GLN A 116 -8.29 9.67 -0.46
C GLN A 116 -7.09 10.61 -0.22
N ALA A 117 -6.48 11.06 -1.31
CA ALA A 117 -5.68 12.29 -1.34
C ALA A 117 -6.59 13.52 -1.19
N GLU A 118 -6.50 14.28 -0.09
CA GLU A 118 -7.15 15.59 0.06
C GLU A 118 -6.61 16.61 -0.95
N ALA A 119 -5.32 16.49 -1.26
CA ALA A 119 -4.62 17.30 -2.23
C ALA A 119 -3.51 16.46 -2.86
N PHE A 120 -3.25 16.70 -4.14
CA PHE A 120 -2.09 16.15 -4.83
C PHE A 120 -0.99 17.21 -4.93
N TYR A 121 0.24 16.74 -4.88
CA TYR A 121 1.44 17.54 -5.02
C TYR A 121 2.29 16.98 -6.15
N TYR A 122 2.75 17.85 -7.04
CA TYR A 122 3.66 17.52 -8.14
C TYR A 122 4.96 18.32 -8.04
N ASN A 123 5.07 19.21 -7.05
CA ASN A 123 6.29 19.92 -6.70
C ASN A 123 6.53 19.86 -5.18
N VAL A 124 7.77 19.60 -4.77
CA VAL A 124 8.18 19.59 -3.34
C VAL A 124 7.84 20.92 -2.66
N GLU A 125 7.87 22.03 -3.40
CA GLU A 125 7.54 23.35 -2.86
C GLU A 125 6.07 23.50 -2.40
N GLU A 126 5.18 22.59 -2.80
CA GLU A 126 3.76 22.59 -2.42
C GLU A 126 3.51 21.94 -1.04
N TYR A 127 4.52 21.26 -0.47
CA TYR A 127 4.42 20.62 0.84
C TYR A 127 4.63 21.61 2.00
N PRO A 128 4.17 21.27 3.22
CA PRO A 128 4.52 22.00 4.44
C PRO A 128 6.03 22.19 4.62
N GLU A 129 6.41 23.32 5.21
CA GLU A 129 7.81 23.76 5.33
C GLU A 129 8.74 22.71 5.95
N GLN A 130 8.25 21.96 6.93
CA GLN A 130 9.01 20.91 7.59
C GLN A 130 9.39 19.78 6.63
N ILE A 131 8.48 19.36 5.74
CA ILE A 131 8.73 18.34 4.71
C ILE A 131 9.70 18.90 3.67
N ARG A 132 9.51 20.15 3.23
CA ARG A 132 10.43 20.80 2.27
C ARG A 132 11.86 20.82 2.81
N THR A 133 12.01 21.20 4.07
CA THR A 133 13.29 21.27 4.77
C THR A 133 13.94 19.88 4.88
N PHE A 134 13.15 18.86 5.24
CA PHE A 134 13.63 17.49 5.31
C PHE A 134 14.21 17.01 3.98
N ILE A 135 13.49 17.24 2.87
CA ILE A 135 13.95 16.85 1.53
C ILE A 135 15.19 17.64 1.09
N LYS A 136 15.20 18.96 1.27
CA LYS A 136 16.31 19.83 0.86
C LYS A 136 17.61 19.54 1.62
N ASN A 137 17.51 19.10 2.87
CA ASN A 137 18.67 18.81 3.72
C ASN A 137 19.21 17.38 3.57
N ALA A 138 18.53 16.50 2.81
CA ALA A 138 18.93 15.12 2.64
C ALA A 138 19.65 14.92 1.29
N PRO A 139 20.99 14.74 1.27
CA PRO A 139 21.74 14.56 0.02
C PRO A 139 21.25 13.39 -0.83
N ALA A 140 20.71 12.35 -0.19
CA ALA A 140 20.15 11.16 -0.84
C ALA A 140 19.00 11.48 -1.82
N PHE A 141 18.28 12.60 -1.64
CA PHE A 141 17.16 12.98 -2.49
C PHE A 141 17.51 14.08 -3.50
N SER A 142 18.74 14.58 -3.47
CA SER A 142 19.18 15.71 -4.32
C SER A 142 19.10 15.43 -5.83
N ALA A 143 19.22 14.16 -6.22
CA ALA A 143 19.09 13.71 -7.61
C ALA A 143 17.69 13.16 -7.94
N MET A 144 16.78 13.10 -6.97
CA MET A 144 15.44 12.53 -7.14
C MET A 144 14.43 13.61 -7.50
N LYS A 145 13.50 13.27 -8.39
CA LYS A 145 12.35 14.11 -8.76
C LYS A 145 11.09 13.61 -8.08
N LEU A 146 10.25 14.51 -7.61
CA LEU A 146 8.90 14.18 -7.19
C LEU A 146 8.10 13.70 -8.40
N ILE A 147 7.55 12.49 -8.34
CA ILE A 147 6.64 11.93 -9.34
C ILE A 147 5.20 12.26 -8.96
N GLN A 148 4.86 11.97 -7.69
CA GLN A 148 3.54 12.23 -7.16
C GLN A 148 3.63 12.35 -5.65
N GLY A 149 2.86 13.29 -5.13
CA GLY A 149 2.64 13.50 -3.73
C GLY A 149 1.17 13.61 -3.42
N TYR A 150 0.79 13.31 -2.19
CA TYR A 150 -0.54 13.65 -1.73
C TYR A 150 -0.62 13.83 -0.21
N LYS A 151 -1.55 14.67 0.22
CA LYS A 151 -2.02 14.72 1.61
C LYS A 151 -3.16 13.72 1.74
N PHE A 152 -3.20 12.91 2.79
CA PHE A 152 -4.34 12.04 3.07
C PHE A 152 -4.96 12.40 4.40
N SER A 153 -6.24 12.12 4.53
CA SER A 153 -6.97 12.12 5.80
C SER A 153 -7.85 10.87 5.82
N ASN A 154 -7.57 9.99 6.77
CA ASN A 154 -8.31 8.75 6.95
C ASN A 154 -8.60 8.51 8.43
N VAL A 155 -9.30 7.43 8.75
CA VAL A 155 -9.68 7.08 10.12
C VAL A 155 -8.49 6.73 11.03
N LEU A 156 -7.29 6.56 10.48
CA LEU A 156 -6.03 6.40 11.24
C LEU A 156 -5.29 7.73 11.45
N GLY A 157 -5.70 8.80 10.77
CA GLY A 157 -5.15 10.14 10.92
C GLY A 157 -4.92 10.85 9.59
N THR A 158 -4.35 12.05 9.70
CA THR A 158 -3.93 12.87 8.56
C THR A 158 -2.43 12.72 8.36
N GLY A 159 -1.97 12.77 7.12
CA GLY A 159 -0.54 12.74 6.82
C GLY A 159 -0.23 13.06 5.38
N TYR A 160 1.03 12.86 5.01
CA TYR A 160 1.53 13.14 3.67
C TYR A 160 2.31 11.97 3.11
N VAL A 161 2.15 11.75 1.83
CA VAL A 161 2.89 10.78 1.04
C VAL A 161 3.67 11.49 -0.04
N MET A 162 4.89 11.06 -0.30
CA MET A 162 5.75 11.56 -1.36
C MET A 162 6.40 10.40 -2.10
N ASN A 163 6.20 10.30 -3.41
CA ASN A 163 6.87 9.34 -4.28
C ASN A 163 7.91 10.07 -5.13
N MET A 164 9.19 9.79 -4.91
CA MET A 164 10.29 10.37 -5.68
C MET A 164 11.02 9.31 -6.51
N GLN A 165 11.61 9.73 -7.61
CA GLN A 165 12.32 8.87 -8.54
C GLN A 165 13.63 9.52 -9.02
N ALA A 166 14.70 8.74 -9.02
CA ALA A 166 15.93 9.00 -9.78
C ALA A 166 16.07 7.96 -10.91
N THR A 167 17.18 8.01 -11.65
CA THR A 167 17.41 7.18 -12.84
C THR A 167 17.14 5.68 -12.62
N ASN A 168 17.49 5.14 -11.45
CA ASN A 168 17.34 3.71 -11.13
C ASN A 168 16.80 3.47 -9.72
N GLU A 169 16.18 4.48 -9.13
CA GLU A 169 15.79 4.47 -7.72
C GLU A 169 14.41 5.09 -7.59
N ASN A 170 13.53 4.46 -6.81
CA ASN A 170 12.25 5.03 -6.42
C ASN A 170 12.17 5.02 -4.90
N CYS A 171 11.59 6.06 -4.31
CA CYS A 171 11.33 6.10 -2.89
C CYS A 171 9.91 6.61 -2.61
N TRP A 172 9.28 6.01 -1.61
CA TRP A 172 7.97 6.39 -1.12
C TRP A 172 8.13 6.79 0.33
N LEU A 173 8.03 8.09 0.62
CA LEU A 173 8.14 8.64 1.97
C LEU A 173 6.74 8.89 2.54
N ASN A 174 6.57 8.59 3.83
CA ASN A 174 5.36 8.88 4.57
C ASN A 174 5.69 9.84 5.73
N PHE A 175 4.86 10.86 5.91
CA PHE A 175 4.95 11.87 6.97
C PHE A 175 3.63 11.92 7.73
N ASP A 176 3.69 12.30 9.02
CA ASP A 176 2.51 12.53 9.83
C ASP A 176 1.85 13.90 9.52
N GLN A 177 0.76 14.23 10.20
CA GLN A 177 0.01 15.47 10.00
C GLN A 177 0.82 16.76 10.25
N ASP A 178 1.87 16.69 11.09
CA ASP A 178 2.76 17.81 11.39
C ASP A 178 3.88 17.93 10.34
N GLY A 179 3.98 16.96 9.43
CA GLY A 179 5.05 16.88 8.45
C GLY A 179 6.34 16.24 8.99
N LYS A 180 6.28 15.53 10.12
CA LYS A 180 7.42 14.74 10.62
C LYS A 180 7.51 13.43 9.84
N PHE A 181 8.73 13.04 9.52
CA PHE A 181 9.01 11.80 8.81
C PHE A 181 8.59 10.58 9.65
N VAL A 182 7.87 9.63 9.05
CA VAL A 182 7.37 8.41 9.70
C VAL A 182 8.12 7.19 9.18
N ASN A 183 8.10 6.95 7.87
CA ASN A 183 8.78 5.81 7.24
C ASN A 183 9.05 6.05 5.75
N MET A 184 9.81 5.14 5.14
CA MET A 184 10.13 5.15 3.71
C MET A 184 10.22 3.73 3.15
N THR A 185 9.70 3.52 1.94
CA THR A 185 10.03 2.37 1.08
C THR A 185 11.00 2.83 0.00
N TYR A 186 12.09 2.09 -0.22
CA TYR A 186 13.11 2.43 -1.22
C TYR A 186 13.36 1.25 -2.14
N GLN A 187 13.38 1.51 -3.45
CA GLN A 187 13.60 0.53 -4.50
C GLN A 187 14.78 1.03 -5.34
N THR A 188 15.76 0.17 -5.60
CA THR A 188 16.92 0.49 -6.45
C THR A 188 17.26 -0.68 -7.35
N ALA A 189 17.78 -0.41 -8.54
CA ALA A 189 18.36 -1.45 -9.40
C ALA A 189 19.77 -1.79 -8.90
N ILE A 190 19.99 -3.05 -8.53
CA ILE A 190 21.34 -3.55 -8.20
C ILE A 190 21.99 -4.02 -9.51
N TYR A 191 22.99 -3.28 -9.96
CA TYR A 191 23.85 -3.67 -11.07
C TYR A 191 24.90 -4.67 -10.56
N ARG A 192 24.95 -5.87 -11.14
CA ARG A 192 26.04 -6.85 -10.93
C ARG A 192 26.98 -6.83 -12.12
#